data_AF-A0A2T6DLH1-F1
#
_entry.id   AF-A0A2T6DLH1-F1
#
_cell.length_a   1.000
_cell.length_b   1.000
_cell.length_c   1.000
_cell.angle_alpha   90.00
_cell.angle_beta   90.00
_cell.angle_gamma   90.00
#
_symmetry.space_group_name_H-M   'P 1'
#
loop_
_entity.id
_entity.type
_entity.pdbx_description
1 polymer ?
#
loop_
_entity_poly.entity_id
_entity_poly.type
_entity_poly.pdbx_seq_one_letter_code
_entity_poly.pdbx_strand_id
1 'polypeptide(L)'
;MKTTSLVLAVLLCFPMLSALAQAETRLAIVDMSKVMKEYNRSLAAEKDLKAKAQKAQEDIQSMLGTFNKMRDEALKLEQEIRAPGLSEALKKAKMEDFTKKYQALRVYENQVREQQQGRENLFRQETLRVRADILENITKVVQQVSAQQGLGLVFDKSAMAMSGTNVLQYTSTGVKDISDDVLRILNSAAAPAPAAAPAAAPAARPAPAPRAAPVTPR
;
A
#
# COMPACT_ATOMS: atom_id res chain seq x y z
N MET A 1 74.11 -40.57 -15.10
CA MET A 1 72.75 -40.95 -14.63
C MET A 1 72.29 -40.12 -13.40
N LYS A 2 72.33 -38.77 -13.42
CA LYS A 2 71.89 -37.99 -12.24
C LYS A 2 71.14 -36.66 -12.52
N THR A 3 70.98 -36.24 -13.78
CA THR A 3 70.33 -34.95 -14.09
C THR A 3 68.94 -35.06 -14.71
N THR A 4 68.52 -36.26 -15.15
CA THR A 4 67.17 -36.48 -15.71
C THR A 4 66.10 -36.76 -14.65
N SER A 5 66.49 -37.05 -13.41
CA SER A 5 65.54 -37.41 -12.36
C SER A 5 64.96 -36.22 -11.58
N LEU A 6 65.55 -35.03 -11.71
CA LEU A 6 65.09 -33.83 -10.99
C LEU A 6 63.99 -33.06 -11.74
N VAL A 7 63.88 -33.23 -13.06
CA VAL A 7 62.87 -32.52 -13.88
C VAL A 7 61.50 -33.21 -13.79
N LEU A 8 61.46 -34.51 -13.47
CA LEU A 8 60.21 -35.27 -13.36
C LEU A 8 59.49 -35.08 -12.01
N ALA A 9 60.19 -34.59 -10.97
CA ALA A 9 59.60 -34.34 -9.65
C ALA A 9 58.87 -33.00 -9.56
N VAL A 10 59.15 -32.04 -10.46
CA VAL A 10 58.48 -30.73 -10.50
C VAL A 10 57.18 -30.77 -11.30
N LEU A 11 57.03 -31.72 -12.24
CA LEU A 11 55.82 -31.84 -13.05
C LEU A 11 54.64 -32.56 -12.35
N LEU A 12 54.89 -33.22 -11.22
CA LEU A 12 53.88 -34.00 -10.48
C LEU A 12 53.21 -33.25 -9.32
N CYS A 13 53.63 -32.01 -9.02
CA CYS A 13 52.99 -31.17 -8.00
C CYS A 13 52.01 -30.13 -8.56
N PHE A 14 51.78 -30.09 -9.88
CA PHE A 14 50.94 -29.04 -10.50
C PHE A 14 49.42 -29.29 -10.61
N PRO A 15 48.80 -30.44 -10.24
CA PRO A 15 47.34 -30.53 -10.23
C PRO A 15 46.68 -30.21 -8.88
N MET A 16 47.42 -29.96 -7.79
CA MET A 16 46.80 -29.68 -6.48
C MET A 16 46.35 -28.22 -6.27
N LEU A 17 46.70 -27.28 -7.16
CA LEU A 17 46.28 -25.88 -7.04
C LEU A 17 44.93 -25.57 -7.73
N SER A 18 44.34 -26.53 -8.45
CA SER A 18 43.01 -26.39 -9.06
C SER A 18 41.87 -26.48 -8.04
N ALA A 19 42.18 -26.85 -6.80
CA ALA A 19 41.23 -26.91 -5.67
C ALA A 19 41.09 -25.57 -4.92
N LEU A 20 41.66 -24.47 -5.44
CA LEU A 20 41.23 -23.12 -5.05
C LEU A 20 39.81 -22.91 -5.56
N ALA A 21 38.86 -23.42 -4.76
CA ALA A 21 37.55 -22.85 -4.51
C ALA A 21 37.08 -21.91 -5.63
N GLN A 22 36.54 -22.49 -6.71
CA GLN A 22 35.36 -21.86 -7.26
C GLN A 22 34.34 -21.95 -6.12
N ALA A 23 34.21 -20.86 -5.36
CA ALA A 23 33.04 -20.62 -4.54
C ALA A 23 31.88 -20.60 -5.54
N GLU A 24 31.36 -21.78 -5.86
CA GLU A 24 30.21 -21.98 -6.72
C GLU A 24 29.06 -21.28 -6.01
N THR A 25 28.86 -20.03 -6.40
CA THR A 25 27.88 -19.17 -5.75
C THR A 25 26.55 -19.77 -6.09
N ARG A 26 25.93 -20.45 -5.12
CA ARG A 26 24.65 -21.12 -5.34
C ARG A 26 23.58 -20.06 -5.53
N LEU A 27 23.21 -19.87 -6.80
CA LEU A 27 22.19 -18.93 -7.23
C LEU A 27 20.81 -19.60 -7.16
N ALA A 28 19.81 -18.83 -6.74
CA ALA A 28 18.42 -19.20 -6.87
C ALA A 28 17.57 -18.03 -7.35
N ILE A 29 16.34 -18.34 -7.71
CA ILE A 29 15.31 -17.36 -8.06
C ILE A 29 14.09 -17.53 -7.16
N VAL A 30 13.34 -16.46 -7.01
CA VAL A 30 12.05 -16.43 -6.32
C VAL A 30 11.10 -15.57 -7.13
N ASP A 31 9.86 -16.02 -7.32
CA ASP A 31 8.80 -15.27 -7.96
C ASP A 31 8.00 -14.53 -6.87
N MET A 32 8.39 -13.30 -6.56
CA MET A 32 7.71 -12.52 -5.52
C MET A 32 6.26 -12.20 -5.88
N SER A 33 5.93 -12.08 -7.17
CA SER A 33 4.56 -11.90 -7.65
C SER A 33 3.69 -13.11 -7.35
N LYS A 34 4.19 -14.33 -7.61
CA LYS A 34 3.52 -15.58 -7.22
C LYS A 34 3.37 -15.68 -5.71
N VAL A 35 4.46 -15.47 -4.96
CA VAL A 35 4.45 -15.57 -3.49
C VAL A 35 3.43 -14.60 -2.89
N MET A 36 3.38 -13.36 -3.38
CA MET A 36 2.39 -12.37 -2.96
C MET A 36 0.96 -12.79 -3.21
N LYS A 37 0.67 -13.41 -4.37
CA LYS A 37 -0.69 -13.83 -4.75
C LYS A 37 -1.17 -15.05 -3.98
N GLU A 38 -0.27 -15.97 -3.65
CA GLU A 38 -0.61 -17.27 -3.03
C GLU A 38 -0.38 -17.30 -1.52
N TYR A 39 0.22 -16.25 -0.94
CA TYR A 39 0.36 -16.12 0.50
C TYR A 39 -0.99 -15.78 1.15
N ASN A 40 -1.46 -16.64 2.06
CA ASN A 40 -2.76 -16.52 2.71
C ASN A 40 -2.99 -15.16 3.39
N ARG A 41 -1.95 -14.59 3.99
CA ARG A 41 -2.06 -13.28 4.65
C ARG A 41 -2.19 -12.15 3.64
N SER A 42 -1.57 -12.24 2.47
CA SER A 42 -1.77 -11.28 1.38
C SER A 42 -3.21 -11.31 0.89
N LEU A 43 -3.78 -12.50 0.70
CA LEU A 43 -5.18 -12.67 0.31
C LEU A 43 -6.14 -12.11 1.36
N ALA A 44 -5.88 -12.36 2.65
CA ALA A 44 -6.67 -11.82 3.75
C ALA A 44 -6.59 -10.28 3.80
N ALA A 45 -5.39 -9.73 3.65
CA ALA A 45 -5.15 -8.29 3.60
C ALA A 45 -5.84 -7.63 2.40
N GLU A 46 -5.79 -8.23 1.22
CA GLU A 46 -6.49 -7.74 0.03
C GLU A 46 -8.00 -7.69 0.26
N LYS A 47 -8.57 -8.75 0.84
CA LYS A 47 -9.99 -8.81 1.18
C LYS A 47 -10.39 -7.71 2.17
N ASP A 48 -9.58 -7.49 3.21
CA ASP A 48 -9.81 -6.45 4.21
C ASP A 48 -9.73 -5.04 3.61
N LEU A 49 -8.68 -4.76 2.83
CA LEU A 49 -8.52 -3.48 2.13
C LEU A 49 -9.68 -3.23 1.16
N LYS A 50 -10.11 -4.24 0.42
CA LYS A 50 -11.27 -4.13 -0.50
C LYS A 50 -12.56 -3.82 0.26
N ALA A 51 -12.80 -4.48 1.39
CA ALA A 51 -13.96 -4.21 2.23
C ALA A 51 -13.93 -2.77 2.79
N LYS A 52 -12.77 -2.30 3.24
CA LYS A 52 -12.57 -0.90 3.69
C LYS A 52 -12.80 0.11 2.57
N ALA A 53 -12.31 -0.17 1.37
CA ALA A 53 -12.53 0.68 0.19
C ALA A 53 -14.02 0.74 -0.19
N GLN A 54 -14.72 -0.40 -0.18
CA GLN A 54 -16.17 -0.45 -0.44
C GLN A 54 -16.96 0.35 0.58
N LYS A 55 -16.70 0.15 1.87
CA LYS A 55 -17.32 0.95 2.94
C LYS A 55 -17.02 2.44 2.78
N ALA A 56 -15.78 2.78 2.40
CA ALA A 56 -15.41 4.17 2.19
C ALA A 56 -16.18 4.80 1.02
N GLN A 57 -16.35 4.04 -0.07
CA GLN A 57 -17.14 4.42 -1.24
C GLN A 57 -18.62 4.64 -0.87
N GLU A 58 -19.21 3.73 -0.10
CA GLU A 58 -20.62 3.80 0.34
C GLU A 58 -20.87 5.05 1.19
N ASP A 59 -20.00 5.35 2.15
CA ASP A 59 -20.11 6.54 2.98
C ASP A 59 -20.05 7.82 2.14
N ILE A 60 -19.11 7.92 1.18
CA ILE A 60 -19.00 9.07 0.28
C ILE A 60 -20.24 9.19 -0.62
N GLN A 61 -20.78 8.08 -1.12
CA GLN A 61 -22.02 8.10 -1.90
C GLN A 61 -23.21 8.58 -1.06
N SER A 62 -23.31 8.15 0.20
CA SER A 62 -24.32 8.65 1.14
C SER A 62 -24.18 10.16 1.35
N MET A 63 -22.94 10.63 1.55
CA MET A 63 -22.69 12.06 1.70
C MET A 63 -23.08 12.85 0.44
N LEU A 64 -22.72 12.37 -0.76
CA LEU A 64 -23.11 12.97 -2.04
C LEU A 64 -24.63 12.97 -2.24
N GLY A 65 -25.33 11.92 -1.77
CA GLY A 65 -26.79 11.88 -1.75
C GLY A 65 -27.40 13.02 -0.93
N THR A 66 -26.86 13.26 0.28
CA THR A 66 -27.27 14.39 1.13
C THR A 66 -26.93 15.73 0.50
N PHE A 67 -25.75 15.87 -0.11
CA PHE A 67 -25.35 17.09 -0.84
C PHE A 67 -26.35 17.42 -1.95
N ASN A 68 -26.71 16.43 -2.77
CA ASN A 68 -27.67 16.61 -3.86
C ASN A 68 -29.05 17.03 -3.34
N LYS A 69 -29.54 16.45 -2.24
CA LYS A 69 -30.81 16.87 -1.62
C LYS A 69 -30.78 18.33 -1.18
N MET A 70 -29.73 18.76 -0.49
CA MET A 70 -29.59 20.16 -0.04
C MET A 70 -29.49 21.12 -1.23
N ARG A 71 -28.78 20.71 -2.30
CA ARG A 71 -28.70 21.49 -3.54
C ARG A 71 -30.09 21.64 -4.17
N ASP A 72 -30.85 20.56 -4.28
CA ASP A 72 -32.17 20.58 -4.90
C ASP A 72 -33.16 21.42 -4.08
N GLU A 73 -33.06 21.41 -2.74
CA GLU A 73 -33.83 22.32 -1.88
C GLU A 73 -33.48 23.79 -2.08
N ALA A 74 -32.18 24.12 -2.20
CA ALA A 74 -31.74 25.49 -2.47
C ALA A 74 -32.23 25.97 -3.84
N LEU A 75 -32.17 25.11 -4.88
CA LEU A 75 -32.68 25.42 -6.21
C LEU A 75 -34.20 25.64 -6.23
N LYS A 76 -34.97 24.86 -5.45
CA LYS A 76 -36.42 25.07 -5.30
C LYS A 76 -36.73 26.42 -4.66
N LEU A 77 -36.03 26.79 -3.58
CA LEU A 77 -36.19 28.10 -2.96
C LEU A 77 -35.86 29.24 -3.93
N GLU A 78 -34.79 29.08 -4.72
CA GLU A 78 -34.43 30.06 -5.74
C GLU A 78 -35.56 30.26 -6.77
N GLN A 79 -36.17 29.17 -7.24
CA GLN A 79 -37.32 29.23 -8.16
C GLN A 79 -38.53 29.92 -7.51
N GLU A 80 -38.83 29.59 -6.25
CA GLU A 80 -39.93 30.19 -5.51
C GLU A 80 -39.75 31.68 -5.25
N ILE A 81 -38.52 32.16 -5.07
CA ILE A 81 -38.20 33.59 -4.93
C ILE A 81 -38.46 34.35 -6.24
N ARG A 82 -38.26 33.69 -7.38
CA ARG A 82 -38.46 34.26 -8.72
C ARG A 82 -39.91 34.19 -9.20
N ALA A 83 -40.79 33.50 -8.49
CA ALA A 83 -42.19 33.37 -8.87
C ALA A 83 -42.91 34.73 -8.84
N PRO A 84 -43.78 35.03 -9.83
CA PRO A 84 -44.55 36.27 -9.84
C PRO A 84 -45.59 36.26 -8.70
N GLY A 85 -45.89 37.43 -8.15
CA GLY A 85 -46.94 37.60 -7.15
C GLY A 85 -46.54 37.38 -5.68
N LEU A 86 -45.25 37.22 -5.37
CA LEU A 86 -44.78 37.25 -3.98
C LEU A 86 -44.84 38.67 -3.41
N SER A 87 -45.32 38.81 -2.17
CA SER A 87 -45.19 40.06 -1.43
C SER A 87 -43.72 40.31 -1.03
N GLU A 88 -43.34 41.58 -0.88
CA GLU A 88 -41.99 41.99 -0.47
C GLU A 88 -41.52 41.31 0.83
N ALA A 89 -42.43 41.19 1.82
CA ALA A 89 -42.13 40.52 3.08
C ALA A 89 -41.83 39.03 2.91
N LEU A 90 -42.62 38.31 2.10
CA LEU A 90 -42.40 36.89 1.82
C LEU A 90 -41.14 36.67 0.99
N LYS A 91 -40.88 37.55 0.02
CA LYS A 91 -39.65 37.51 -0.79
C LYS A 91 -38.40 37.68 0.06
N LYS A 92 -38.41 38.64 0.99
CA LYS A 92 -37.32 38.85 1.95
C LYS A 92 -37.10 37.63 2.85
N ALA A 93 -38.16 37.04 3.39
CA ALA A 93 -38.07 35.84 4.23
C ALA A 93 -37.49 34.63 3.46
N LYS A 94 -37.94 34.38 2.22
CA LYS A 94 -37.38 33.30 1.40
C LYS A 94 -35.94 33.55 0.98
N MET A 95 -35.55 34.79 0.71
CA MET A 95 -34.16 35.14 0.39
C MET A 95 -33.23 34.89 1.58
N GLU A 96 -33.68 35.16 2.81
CA GLU A 96 -32.93 34.82 4.02
C GLU A 96 -32.76 33.30 4.18
N ASP A 97 -33.84 32.52 3.97
CA ASP A 97 -33.78 31.06 4.05
C ASP A 97 -32.87 30.47 2.95
N PHE A 98 -32.99 30.96 1.72
CA PHE A 98 -32.09 30.59 0.62
C PHE A 98 -30.62 30.87 0.98
N THR A 99 -30.33 32.05 1.54
CA THR A 99 -28.96 32.41 1.95
C THR A 99 -28.43 31.43 3.00
N LYS A 100 -29.25 31.07 4.00
CA LYS A 100 -28.89 30.07 5.03
C LYS A 100 -28.64 28.69 4.42
N LYS A 101 -29.56 28.20 3.58
CA LYS A 101 -29.41 26.89 2.92
C LYS A 101 -28.21 26.83 1.97
N TYR A 102 -27.95 27.91 1.25
CA TYR A 102 -26.81 28.01 0.35
C TYR A 102 -25.47 28.02 1.10
N GLN A 103 -25.40 28.72 2.24
CA GLN A 103 -24.23 28.66 3.12
C GLN A 103 -24.01 27.26 3.68
N ALA A 104 -25.06 26.60 4.17
CA ALA A 104 -24.99 25.22 4.66
C ALA A 104 -24.52 24.24 3.56
N LEU A 105 -25.03 24.41 2.32
CA LEU A 105 -24.61 23.63 1.17
C LEU A 105 -23.11 23.77 0.89
N ARG A 106 -22.57 25.01 0.93
CA ARG A 106 -21.14 25.27 0.73
C ARG A 106 -20.27 24.65 1.82
N VAL A 107 -20.69 24.75 3.07
CA VAL A 107 -19.99 24.10 4.20
C VAL A 107 -19.96 22.59 3.99
N TYR A 108 -21.09 22.00 3.61
CA TYR A 108 -21.19 20.56 3.38
C TYR A 108 -20.41 20.11 2.14
N GLU A 109 -20.37 20.90 1.06
CA GLU A 109 -19.52 20.64 -0.12
C GLU A 109 -18.04 20.50 0.29
N ASN A 110 -17.55 21.42 1.12
CA ASN A 110 -16.18 21.37 1.64
C ASN A 110 -15.96 20.13 2.52
N GLN A 111 -16.93 19.79 3.37
CA GLN A 111 -16.87 18.59 4.21
C GLN A 111 -16.78 17.31 3.36
N VAL A 112 -17.57 17.19 2.29
CA VAL A 112 -17.51 16.06 1.35
C VAL A 112 -16.12 15.96 0.72
N ARG A 113 -15.56 17.08 0.26
CA ARG A 113 -14.23 17.13 -0.36
C ARG A 113 -13.13 16.71 0.61
N GLU A 114 -13.15 17.25 1.83
CA GLU A 114 -12.17 16.92 2.88
C GLU A 114 -12.24 15.44 3.27
N GLN A 115 -13.46 14.90 3.42
CA GLN A 115 -13.65 13.47 3.72
C GLN A 115 -13.14 12.57 2.60
N GLN A 116 -13.36 12.93 1.33
CA GLN A 116 -12.83 12.18 0.20
C GLN A 116 -11.29 12.16 0.22
N GLN A 117 -10.66 13.32 0.33
CA GLN A 117 -9.20 13.43 0.34
C GLN A 117 -8.58 12.73 1.56
N GLY A 118 -9.17 12.92 2.75
CA GLY A 118 -8.72 12.28 3.97
C GLY A 118 -8.79 10.75 3.89
N ARG A 119 -9.90 10.20 3.41
CA ARG A 119 -10.08 8.76 3.24
C ARG A 119 -9.13 8.17 2.21
N GLU A 120 -8.92 8.85 1.08
CA GLU A 120 -7.95 8.39 0.07
C GLU A 120 -6.54 8.34 0.63
N ASN A 121 -6.12 9.38 1.35
CA ASN A 121 -4.80 9.45 1.97
C ASN A 121 -4.60 8.37 3.04
N LEU A 122 -5.60 8.13 3.88
CA LEU A 122 -5.55 7.08 4.90
C LEU A 122 -5.50 5.69 4.26
N PHE A 123 -6.34 5.44 3.26
CA PHE A 123 -6.35 4.17 2.54
C PHE A 123 -5.02 3.89 1.83
N ARG A 124 -4.41 4.91 1.21
CA ARG A 124 -3.09 4.80 0.57
C ARG A 124 -1.99 4.46 1.57
N GLN A 125 -1.96 5.16 2.71
CA GLN A 125 -0.98 4.90 3.77
C GLN A 125 -1.14 3.49 4.36
N GLU A 126 -2.38 3.09 4.63
CA GLU A 126 -2.69 1.76 5.15
C GLU A 126 -2.26 0.67 4.15
N THR A 127 -2.59 0.84 2.87
CA THR A 127 -2.19 -0.09 1.80
C THR A 127 -0.67 -0.25 1.72
N LEU A 128 0.08 0.85 1.75
CA LEU A 128 1.55 0.82 1.74
C LEU A 128 2.10 0.10 2.97
N ARG A 129 1.53 0.39 4.16
CA ARG A 129 1.97 -0.23 5.41
C ARG A 129 1.74 -1.73 5.43
N VAL A 130 0.54 -2.17 5.05
CA VAL A 130 0.17 -3.59 4.97
C VAL A 130 1.07 -4.31 3.96
N ARG A 131 1.31 -3.71 2.79
CA ARG A 131 2.21 -4.26 1.78
C ARG A 131 3.65 -4.38 2.29
N ALA A 132 4.16 -3.37 3.00
CA ALA A 132 5.52 -3.38 3.55
C ALA A 132 5.69 -4.49 4.60
N ASP A 133 4.73 -4.64 5.50
CA ASP A 133 4.74 -5.72 6.51
C ASP A 133 4.68 -7.11 5.85
N ILE A 134 3.82 -7.31 4.83
CA ILE A 134 3.80 -8.57 4.08
C ILE A 134 5.16 -8.84 3.40
N LEU A 135 5.75 -7.84 2.73
CA LEU A 135 7.06 -7.96 2.09
C LEU A 135 8.14 -8.35 3.10
N GLU A 136 8.17 -7.70 4.27
CA GLU A 136 9.13 -8.02 5.33
C GLU A 136 9.03 -9.48 5.77
N ASN A 137 7.80 -9.99 5.95
CA ASN A 137 7.58 -11.39 6.31
C ASN A 137 8.08 -12.35 5.21
N ILE A 138 7.81 -12.03 3.94
CA ILE A 138 8.32 -12.82 2.80
C ILE A 138 9.85 -12.80 2.78
N THR A 139 10.47 -11.62 2.92
CA THR A 139 11.94 -11.48 2.92
C THR A 139 12.59 -12.30 4.03
N LYS A 140 12.02 -12.32 5.24
CA LYS A 140 12.53 -13.16 6.35
C LYS A 140 12.50 -14.65 5.98
N VAL A 141 11.43 -15.13 5.37
CA VAL A 141 11.33 -16.53 4.94
C VAL A 141 12.30 -16.84 3.81
N VAL A 142 12.46 -15.93 2.84
CA VAL A 142 13.47 -16.08 1.77
C VAL A 142 14.88 -16.20 2.35
N GLN A 143 15.23 -15.35 3.32
CA GLN A 143 16.52 -15.43 4.02
C GLN A 143 16.69 -16.76 4.76
N GLN A 144 15.65 -17.21 5.46
CA GLN A 144 15.66 -18.51 6.16
C GLN A 144 15.89 -19.67 5.19
N VAL A 145 15.14 -19.74 4.08
CA VAL A 145 15.30 -20.77 3.05
C VAL A 145 16.70 -20.71 2.43
N SER A 146 17.18 -19.49 2.16
CA SER A 146 18.52 -19.27 1.60
C SER A 146 19.61 -19.80 2.51
N ALA A 147 19.54 -19.50 3.81
CA ALA A 147 20.49 -19.99 4.80
C ALA A 147 20.46 -21.51 4.93
N GLN A 148 19.25 -22.11 4.99
CA GLN A 148 19.08 -23.57 5.10
C GLN A 148 19.62 -24.33 3.88
N GLN A 149 19.55 -23.71 2.70
CA GLN A 149 19.98 -24.33 1.43
C GLN A 149 21.40 -23.92 1.01
N GLY A 150 22.07 -23.07 1.80
CA GLY A 150 23.41 -22.55 1.49
C GLY A 150 23.44 -21.73 0.19
N LEU A 151 22.37 -20.97 -0.09
CA LEU A 151 22.27 -20.08 -1.25
C LEU A 151 23.02 -18.78 -0.98
N GLY A 152 23.87 -18.38 -1.92
CA GLY A 152 24.66 -17.14 -1.83
C GLY A 152 23.95 -15.92 -2.41
N LEU A 153 23.00 -16.14 -3.33
CA LEU A 153 22.27 -15.06 -4.00
C LEU A 153 20.90 -15.54 -4.47
N VAL A 154 19.87 -14.73 -4.26
CA VAL A 154 18.51 -14.98 -4.73
C VAL A 154 18.01 -13.78 -5.53
N PHE A 155 17.55 -14.03 -6.75
CA PHE A 155 16.97 -12.99 -7.61
C PHE A 155 15.45 -13.07 -7.63
N ASP A 156 14.78 -11.92 -7.54
CA ASP A 156 13.35 -11.82 -7.81
C ASP A 156 13.09 -11.86 -9.32
N LYS A 157 12.44 -12.94 -9.77
CA LYS A 157 12.03 -13.16 -11.16
C LYS A 157 10.97 -12.14 -11.62
N SER A 158 10.20 -11.59 -10.68
CA SER A 158 9.13 -10.64 -10.96
C SER A 158 9.58 -9.18 -10.89
N ALA A 159 10.85 -8.92 -10.59
CA ALA A 159 11.38 -7.58 -10.50
C ALA A 159 11.37 -6.88 -11.86
N MET A 160 10.81 -5.66 -11.88
CA MET A 160 10.82 -4.79 -13.06
C MET A 160 11.73 -3.59 -12.83
N ALA A 161 12.50 -3.24 -13.85
CA ALA A 161 13.28 -2.01 -13.88
C ALA A 161 12.37 -0.80 -14.08
N MET A 162 12.88 0.40 -13.77
CA MET A 162 12.15 1.66 -14.01
C MET A 162 11.77 1.87 -15.48
N SER A 163 12.51 1.24 -16.41
CA SER A 163 12.22 1.21 -17.85
C SER A 163 11.00 0.36 -18.22
N GLY A 164 10.39 -0.37 -17.27
CA GLY A 164 9.26 -1.26 -17.53
C GLY A 164 9.66 -2.62 -18.12
N THR A 165 10.94 -2.98 -18.08
CA THR A 165 11.46 -4.30 -18.51
C THR A 165 11.78 -5.18 -17.31
N ASN A 166 11.77 -6.51 -17.46
CA ASN A 166 12.17 -7.40 -16.36
C ASN A 166 13.66 -7.19 -16.06
N VAL A 167 14.00 -7.17 -14.77
CA VAL A 167 15.40 -7.14 -14.32
C VAL A 167 16.07 -8.48 -14.66
N LEU A 168 15.34 -9.58 -14.51
CA LEU A 168 15.78 -10.93 -14.85
C LEU A 168 15.13 -11.38 -16.16
N GLN A 169 15.87 -11.27 -17.27
CA GLN A 169 15.34 -11.55 -18.61
C GLN A 169 15.27 -13.05 -18.93
N TYR A 170 16.19 -13.84 -18.39
CA TYR A 170 16.28 -15.27 -18.65
C TYR A 170 16.89 -16.01 -17.46
N THR A 171 16.40 -17.22 -17.22
CA THR A 171 16.94 -18.18 -16.27
C THR A 171 16.99 -19.54 -16.95
N SER A 172 18.12 -20.24 -16.88
CA SER A 172 18.17 -21.62 -17.35
C SER A 172 17.36 -22.54 -16.43
N THR A 173 16.95 -23.70 -16.93
CA THR A 173 16.22 -24.71 -16.16
C THR A 173 17.03 -25.30 -14.99
N GLY A 174 18.35 -25.11 -14.99
CA GLY A 174 19.24 -25.53 -13.90
C GLY A 174 19.28 -24.56 -12.71
N VAL A 175 18.73 -23.35 -12.84
CA VAL A 175 18.66 -22.40 -11.71
C VAL A 175 17.51 -22.79 -10.81
N LYS A 176 17.80 -22.95 -9.52
CA LYS A 176 16.79 -23.36 -8.53
C LYS A 176 15.76 -22.26 -8.30
N ASP A 177 14.48 -22.61 -8.36
CA ASP A 177 13.38 -21.75 -7.93
C ASP A 177 12.93 -22.16 -6.51
N ILE A 178 12.96 -21.20 -5.57
CA ILE A 178 12.58 -21.43 -4.16
C ILE A 178 11.17 -20.90 -3.83
N SER A 179 10.38 -20.47 -4.81
CA SER A 179 9.06 -19.86 -4.58
C SER A 179 8.12 -20.77 -3.79
N ASP A 180 8.06 -22.05 -4.16
CA ASP A 180 7.20 -23.04 -3.49
C ASP A 180 7.70 -23.37 -2.08
N ASP A 181 9.02 -23.35 -1.86
CA ASP A 181 9.60 -23.52 -0.53
C ASP A 181 9.23 -22.38 0.40
N VAL A 182 9.33 -21.15 -0.12
CA VAL A 182 8.96 -19.93 0.59
C VAL A 182 7.46 -19.92 0.90
N LEU A 183 6.61 -20.23 -0.08
CA LEU A 183 5.15 -20.29 0.10
C LEU A 183 4.74 -21.33 1.14
N ARG A 184 5.37 -22.51 1.12
CA ARG A 184 5.09 -23.57 2.09
C ARG A 184 5.37 -23.12 3.50
N ILE A 185 6.49 -22.44 3.75
CA ILE A 185 6.83 -21.93 5.08
C ILE A 185 5.90 -20.78 5.48
N LEU A 186 5.65 -19.82 4.59
CA LEU A 186 4.76 -18.67 4.86
C LEU A 186 3.33 -19.09 5.20
N ASN A 187 2.82 -20.13 4.55
CA ASN A 187 1.47 -20.65 4.78
C ASN A 187 1.41 -21.71 5.89
N SER A 188 2.54 -22.04 6.52
CA SER A 188 2.61 -22.98 7.65
C SER A 188 2.51 -22.26 9.00
N ALA A 189 2.31 -23.04 10.08
CA ALA A 189 2.37 -22.53 11.46
C ALA A 189 3.75 -22.01 11.88
N ALA A 190 4.81 -22.30 11.10
CA ALA A 190 6.18 -21.83 11.33
C ALA A 190 6.46 -20.45 10.71
N ALA A 191 5.43 -19.79 10.15
CA ALA A 191 5.58 -18.47 9.56
C ALA A 191 6.01 -17.42 10.61
N PRO A 192 6.90 -16.48 10.28
CA PRO A 192 7.26 -15.40 11.17
C PRO A 192 6.01 -14.59 11.56
N ALA A 193 5.93 -14.26 12.85
CA ALA A 193 4.85 -13.43 13.36
C ALA A 193 4.90 -12.04 12.69
N PRO A 194 3.72 -11.43 12.42
CA PRO A 194 3.61 -10.04 11.98
C PRO A 194 4.59 -9.12 12.72
N ALA A 195 5.25 -8.22 11.99
CA ALA A 195 5.88 -7.09 12.66
C ALA A 195 4.75 -6.33 13.37
N ALA A 196 4.82 -6.24 14.70
CA ALA A 196 3.81 -5.54 15.48
C ALA A 196 3.77 -4.08 15.00
N ALA A 197 2.65 -3.72 14.38
CA ALA A 197 2.29 -2.35 14.09
C ALA A 197 2.52 -1.47 15.33
N PRO A 198 3.28 -0.36 15.26
CA PRO A 198 3.16 0.69 16.26
C PRO A 198 1.68 1.08 16.30
N ALA A 199 1.08 1.03 17.48
CA ALA A 199 -0.28 1.48 17.68
C ALA A 199 -0.38 2.91 17.15
N ALA A 200 -1.21 3.12 16.13
CA ALA A 200 -1.57 4.47 15.73
C ALA A 200 -2.21 5.11 16.96
N ALA A 201 -1.54 6.13 17.51
CA ALA A 201 -2.11 6.95 18.56
C ALA A 201 -3.50 7.41 18.08
N PRO A 202 -4.52 7.43 18.97
CA PRO A 202 -5.85 7.85 18.57
C PRO A 202 -5.76 9.23 17.94
N ALA A 203 -6.25 9.38 16.72
CA ALA A 203 -6.38 10.68 16.08
C ALA A 203 -7.11 11.60 17.06
N ALA A 204 -6.40 12.60 17.58
CA ALA A 204 -6.97 13.61 18.45
C ALA A 204 -8.18 14.21 17.72
N ARG A 205 -9.36 14.16 18.36
CA ARG A 205 -10.53 14.90 17.90
C ARG A 205 -10.10 16.34 17.65
N PRO A 206 -10.44 16.96 16.50
CA PRO A 206 -10.20 18.39 16.35
C PRO A 206 -10.95 19.12 17.47
N ALA A 207 -10.21 19.90 18.25
CA ALA A 207 -10.77 20.71 19.33
C ALA A 207 -11.82 21.68 18.77
N PRO A 208 -12.94 21.94 19.48
CA PRO A 208 -13.88 22.96 19.06
C PRO A 208 -13.17 24.33 19.07
N ALA A 209 -13.34 25.09 17.99
CA ALA A 209 -12.74 26.42 17.84
C ALA A 209 -13.12 27.34 19.01
N PRO A 210 -12.20 28.20 19.49
CA PRO A 210 -12.49 29.11 20.58
C PRO A 210 -13.54 30.14 20.14
N ARG A 211 -14.62 30.23 20.91
CA ARG A 211 -15.65 31.27 20.80
C ARG A 211 -14.98 32.62 21.04
N ALA A 212 -14.87 33.44 19.99
CA ALA A 212 -14.38 34.81 20.11
C ALA A 212 -15.28 35.60 21.08
N ALA A 213 -14.67 36.19 22.11
CA ALA A 213 -15.33 37.07 23.05
C ALA A 213 -15.74 38.40 22.37
N PRO A 214 -16.80 39.08 22.84
CA PRO A 214 -17.26 40.31 22.23
C PRO A 214 -16.30 41.45 22.57
N VAL A 215 -15.78 42.12 21.54
CA VAL A 215 -15.01 43.35 21.68
C VAL A 215 -15.99 44.47 22.06
N THR A 216 -15.84 45.05 23.25
CA THR A 216 -16.56 46.25 23.68
C THR A 216 -15.99 47.49 22.99
N PRO A 217 -16.83 48.50 22.67
CA PRO A 217 -16.40 49.69 21.93
C PRO A 217 -15.74 50.70 22.87
N ARG A 218 -14.85 51.52 22.32
CA ARG A 218 -14.39 52.77 22.95
C ARG A 218 -14.61 53.92 21.99
#